data_AF-A0A532TS61-F1
#
_entry.id   AF-A0A532TS61-F1
#
_cell.length_a   1.000
_cell.length_b   1.000
_cell.length_c   1.000
_cell.angle_alpha   90.00
_cell.angle_beta   90.00
_cell.angle_gamma   90.00
#
_symmetry.space_group_name_H-M   'P 1'
#
loop_
_entity.id
_entity.type
_entity.pdbx_description
1 polymer ?
#
loop_
_entity_poly.entity_id
_entity_poly.type
_entity_poly.pdbx_seq_one_letter_code
_entity_poly.pdbx_strand_id
1 'polypeptide(L)'
;MNNIEDEYHKIIEFYPNAIVEKNCISQVKIPLKDKFFLKINFKNYPKKPIVNLISKDDRIYRKVDKIIPLLNRWEKKKPPSIVDLINEILTFINSLESKEIKIKKELLNGILALCKKQHPREILGLLRIINGIAIEYILPPGAITSKISGLFIPSRLGFDSTLNGSIHSHPSGNPNPSIIDINNVFKTKKFNFIVAYPYNLSSIKCFNNKGREIEFRILN
;
A
#
# COMPACT_ATOMS: atom_id res chain seq x y z
N MET A 1 -28.74 -1.55 -13.97
CA MET A 1 -29.10 -0.33 -13.23
C MET A 1 -28.28 -0.37 -11.95
N ASN A 2 -27.31 0.53 -11.76
CA ASN A 2 -26.72 0.78 -10.45
C ASN A 2 -27.29 2.14 -10.04
N ASN A 3 -28.41 2.14 -9.31
CA ASN A 3 -28.99 3.38 -8.82
C ASN A 3 -28.25 3.82 -7.53
N ILE A 4 -28.52 5.04 -7.07
CA ILE A 4 -27.89 5.59 -5.85
C ILE A 4 -28.26 4.76 -4.60
N GLU A 5 -29.46 4.16 -4.58
CA GLU A 5 -29.94 3.34 -3.48
C GLU A 5 -29.16 2.02 -3.37
N ASP A 6 -28.87 1.35 -4.48
CA ASP A 6 -28.07 0.12 -4.53
C ASP A 6 -26.68 0.35 -3.92
N GLU A 7 -26.02 1.44 -4.31
CA GLU A 7 -24.71 1.79 -3.74
C GLU A 7 -24.82 2.17 -2.27
N TYR A 8 -25.87 2.87 -1.87
CA TYR A 8 -26.13 3.18 -0.46
C TYR A 8 -26.31 1.92 0.38
N HIS A 9 -27.13 0.96 -0.07
CA HIS A 9 -27.36 -0.30 0.65
C HIS A 9 -26.06 -1.09 0.84
N LYS A 10 -25.24 -1.20 -0.21
CA LYS A 10 -23.91 -1.81 -0.11
C LYS A 10 -23.02 -1.07 0.90
N ILE A 11 -23.05 0.26 0.90
CA ILE A 11 -22.25 1.04 1.87
C ILE A 11 -22.67 0.71 3.30
N ILE A 12 -23.96 0.73 3.62
CA ILE A 12 -24.43 0.45 4.98
C ILE A 12 -24.16 -1.01 5.39
N GLU A 13 -24.24 -1.96 4.45
CA GLU A 13 -23.91 -3.36 4.69
C GLU A 13 -22.43 -3.55 5.06
N PHE A 14 -21.50 -2.95 4.31
CA PHE A 14 -20.06 -3.08 4.55
C PHE A 14 -19.55 -2.12 5.65
N TYR A 15 -20.23 -0.99 5.85
CA TYR A 15 -19.87 0.09 6.78
C TYR A 15 -21.09 0.49 7.62
N PRO A 16 -21.51 -0.34 8.58
CA PRO A 16 -22.71 -0.07 9.40
C PRO A 16 -22.58 1.18 10.29
N ASN A 17 -21.37 1.71 10.47
CA ASN A 17 -21.09 2.97 11.17
C ASN A 17 -21.10 4.20 10.25
N ALA A 18 -21.42 4.05 8.96
CA ALA A 18 -21.54 5.17 8.04
C ALA A 18 -22.72 6.07 8.43
N ILE A 19 -22.48 7.38 8.38
CA ILE A 19 -23.46 8.41 8.78
C ILE A 19 -23.96 9.10 7.52
N VAL A 20 -25.29 9.16 7.35
CA VAL A 20 -25.92 9.92 6.26
C VAL A 20 -25.93 11.40 6.61
N GLU A 21 -25.44 12.24 5.70
CA GLU A 21 -25.48 13.69 5.88
C GLU A 21 -26.77 14.29 5.29
N LYS A 22 -27.40 15.18 6.05
CA LYS A 22 -28.57 15.97 5.61
C LYS A 22 -29.72 15.09 5.09
N ASN A 23 -29.90 13.90 5.66
CA ASN A 23 -30.87 12.89 5.21
C ASN A 23 -30.77 12.54 3.70
N CYS A 24 -29.58 12.69 3.11
CA CYS A 24 -29.34 12.42 1.70
C CYS A 24 -28.45 11.18 1.54
N ILE A 25 -29.03 10.04 1.14
CA ILE A 25 -28.33 8.75 1.01
C ILE A 25 -27.09 8.78 0.11
N SER A 26 -27.03 9.75 -0.82
CA SER A 26 -25.87 9.98 -1.70
C SER A 26 -24.70 10.73 -1.05
N GLN A 27 -24.84 11.11 0.22
CA GLN A 27 -23.85 11.83 1.02
C GLN A 27 -23.59 11.07 2.32
N VAL A 28 -22.48 10.33 2.34
CA VAL A 28 -22.12 9.50 3.49
C VAL A 28 -20.81 9.98 4.10
N LYS A 29 -20.72 9.84 5.42
CA LYS A 29 -19.56 10.18 6.24
C LYS A 29 -19.15 8.94 7.04
N ILE A 30 -17.94 8.45 6.79
CA ILE A 30 -17.40 7.24 7.43
C ILE A 30 -16.42 7.66 8.52
N PRO A 31 -16.66 7.29 9.79
CA PRO A 31 -15.70 7.54 10.87
C PRO A 31 -14.38 6.78 10.66
N LEU A 32 -13.26 7.47 10.83
CA LEU A 32 -11.90 6.92 10.78
C LEU A 32 -11.25 6.91 12.16
N LYS A 33 -10.11 6.23 12.30
CA LYS A 33 -9.23 6.39 13.47
C LYS A 33 -8.73 7.84 13.56
N ASP A 34 -8.37 8.28 14.75
CA ASP A 34 -7.85 9.63 15.03
C ASP A 34 -8.80 10.82 14.79
N LYS A 35 -10.12 10.58 14.93
CA LYS A 35 -11.16 11.62 14.85
C LYS A 35 -11.26 12.29 13.47
N PHE A 36 -10.83 11.60 12.41
CA PHE A 36 -11.10 11.99 11.03
C PHE A 36 -12.36 11.30 10.51
N PHE A 37 -12.90 11.87 9.44
CA PHE A 37 -14.04 11.33 8.73
C PHE A 37 -13.77 11.35 7.22
N LEU A 38 -14.11 10.27 6.55
CA LEU A 38 -14.13 10.19 5.10
C LEU A 38 -15.53 10.59 4.60
N LYS A 39 -15.65 11.74 3.95
CA LYS A 39 -16.89 12.21 3.35
C LYS A 39 -16.93 11.88 1.87
N ILE A 40 -17.99 11.22 1.44
CA ILE A 40 -18.20 10.80 0.05
C ILE A 40 -19.55 11.32 -0.43
N ASN A 41 -19.52 12.08 -1.52
CA ASN A 41 -20.72 12.54 -2.21
C ASN A 41 -20.77 11.89 -3.60
N PHE A 42 -21.73 11.01 -3.79
CA PHE A 42 -21.95 10.25 -5.02
C PHE A 42 -23.31 10.56 -5.66
N LYS A 43 -23.85 11.77 -5.43
CA LYS A 43 -25.16 12.22 -5.99
C LYS A 43 -25.28 12.12 -7.51
N ASN A 44 -24.15 12.13 -8.21
CA ASN A 44 -24.06 12.10 -9.66
C ASN A 44 -23.62 10.72 -10.18
N TYR A 45 -23.58 9.69 -9.34
CA TYR A 45 -23.21 8.33 -9.75
C TYR A 45 -24.05 7.91 -10.98
N PRO A 46 -23.43 7.35 -12.04
CA PRO A 46 -22.08 6.76 -12.09
C PRO A 46 -20.94 7.73 -12.44
N LYS A 47 -21.14 9.06 -12.42
CA LYS A 47 -20.02 10.01 -12.51
C LYS A 47 -19.13 9.92 -11.26
N LYS A 48 -17.85 10.30 -11.42
CA LYS A 48 -16.85 10.31 -10.35
C LYS A 48 -17.39 11.00 -9.08
N PRO A 49 -17.36 10.32 -7.91
CA PRO A 49 -17.81 10.91 -6.66
C PRO A 49 -16.82 11.96 -6.14
N ILE A 50 -17.31 12.87 -5.31
CA ILE A 50 -16.49 13.86 -4.62
C ILE A 50 -16.11 13.28 -3.26
N VAL A 51 -14.81 13.24 -2.97
CA VAL A 51 -14.27 12.64 -1.74
C VAL A 51 -13.42 13.66 -0.99
N ASN A 52 -13.65 13.77 0.32
CA ASN A 52 -12.90 14.65 1.21
C ASN A 52 -12.56 13.93 2.52
N LEU A 53 -11.39 14.25 3.07
CA LEU A 53 -11.03 13.92 4.46
C LEU A 53 -11.37 15.12 5.34
N ILE A 54 -12.05 14.88 6.46
CA ILE A 54 -12.51 15.94 7.38
C ILE A 54 -12.01 15.63 8.78
N SER A 55 -11.34 16.58 9.45
CA SER A 55 -10.99 16.45 10.88
C SER A 55 -12.21 16.67 11.78
N LYS A 56 -12.09 16.37 13.07
CA LYS A 56 -13.11 16.71 14.08
C LYS A 56 -13.49 18.20 14.13
N ASP A 57 -12.55 19.09 13.83
CA ASP A 57 -12.77 20.55 13.82
C ASP A 57 -13.24 21.06 12.44
N ASP A 58 -13.86 20.19 11.64
CA ASP A 58 -14.38 20.46 10.30
C ASP A 58 -13.37 21.00 9.26
N ARG A 59 -12.07 20.89 9.53
CA ARG A 59 -11.04 21.16 8.51
C ARG A 59 -11.14 20.14 7.39
N ILE A 60 -11.28 20.63 6.17
CA ILE A 60 -11.40 19.83 4.96
C ILE A 60 -10.04 19.68 4.29
N TYR A 61 -9.52 18.46 4.27
CA TYR A 61 -8.36 18.06 3.50
C TYR A 61 -8.83 17.68 2.09
N ARG A 62 -8.63 18.62 1.16
CA ARG A 62 -8.94 18.47 -0.26
C ARG A 62 -7.80 17.76 -0.99
N LYS A 63 -8.06 17.29 -2.22
CA LYS A 63 -7.10 16.57 -3.10
C LYS A 63 -6.83 15.10 -2.76
N VAL A 64 -7.74 14.44 -2.03
CA VAL A 64 -7.67 13.00 -1.77
C VAL A 64 -7.64 12.21 -3.09
N ASP A 65 -8.33 12.71 -4.11
CA ASP A 65 -8.33 12.14 -5.47
C ASP A 65 -6.96 12.09 -6.15
N LYS A 66 -6.03 13.00 -5.83
CA LYS A 66 -4.66 12.92 -6.36
C LYS A 66 -3.87 11.73 -5.82
N ILE A 67 -4.32 11.19 -4.71
CA ILE A 67 -3.62 10.16 -3.95
C ILE A 67 -4.30 8.80 -4.14
N ILE A 68 -5.59 8.78 -4.51
CA ILE A 68 -6.44 7.59 -4.66
C ILE A 68 -6.65 7.27 -6.14
N PRO A 69 -6.02 6.23 -6.69
CA PRO A 69 -6.02 6.06 -8.14
C PRO A 69 -7.30 5.53 -8.75
N LEU A 70 -8.17 4.89 -7.98
CA LEU A 70 -9.53 4.62 -8.45
C LEU A 70 -10.25 5.91 -8.87
N LEU A 71 -10.02 7.02 -8.16
CA LEU A 71 -10.59 8.31 -8.51
C LEU A 71 -9.96 8.90 -9.78
N ASN A 72 -8.72 8.54 -10.11
CA ASN A 72 -8.06 9.01 -11.33
C ASN A 72 -8.42 8.18 -12.56
N ARG A 73 -8.79 6.91 -12.38
CA ARG A 73 -9.19 5.98 -13.44
C ARG A 73 -10.70 5.81 -13.57
N TRP A 74 -11.47 6.73 -12.98
CA TRP A 74 -12.93 6.57 -12.90
C TRP A 74 -13.60 6.61 -14.28
N GLU A 75 -14.27 5.53 -14.66
CA GLU A 75 -14.99 5.43 -15.93
C GLU A 75 -16.50 5.30 -15.72
N LYS A 76 -17.28 6.27 -16.24
CA LYS A 76 -18.74 6.26 -16.14
C LYS A 76 -19.39 5.03 -16.81
N LYS A 77 -18.75 4.48 -17.87
CA LYS A 77 -19.28 3.34 -18.64
C LYS A 77 -19.20 2.03 -17.86
N LYS A 78 -18.19 1.89 -16.99
CA LYS A 78 -17.96 0.73 -16.12
C LYS A 78 -17.56 1.24 -14.73
N PRO A 79 -18.51 1.84 -13.99
CA PRO A 79 -18.19 2.51 -12.74
C PRO A 79 -17.83 1.47 -11.67
N PRO A 80 -16.75 1.69 -10.90
CA PRO A 80 -16.52 0.94 -9.66
C PRO A 80 -17.68 1.12 -8.67
N SER A 81 -17.82 0.20 -7.71
CA SER A 81 -18.71 0.45 -6.57
C SER A 81 -18.12 1.54 -5.66
N ILE A 82 -18.98 2.28 -4.97
CA ILE A 82 -18.57 3.19 -3.91
C ILE A 82 -17.90 2.43 -2.75
N VAL A 83 -18.30 1.18 -2.49
CA VAL A 83 -17.65 0.33 -1.49
C VAL A 83 -16.19 0.05 -1.86
N ASP A 84 -15.91 -0.28 -3.12
CA ASP A 84 -14.53 -0.49 -3.61
C ASP A 84 -13.68 0.77 -3.42
N LEU A 85 -14.27 1.93 -3.73
CA LEU A 85 -13.62 3.21 -3.51
C LEU A 85 -13.30 3.45 -2.04
N ILE A 86 -14.24 3.19 -1.14
CA ILE A 86 -14.01 3.33 0.31
C ILE A 86 -12.88 2.37 0.75
N ASN A 87 -12.95 1.10 0.36
CA ASN A 87 -11.94 0.09 0.69
C ASN A 87 -10.53 0.54 0.27
N GLU A 88 -10.38 1.04 -0.95
CA GLU A 88 -9.09 1.54 -1.46
C GLU A 88 -8.58 2.73 -0.63
N ILE A 89 -9.47 3.68 -0.29
CA ILE A 89 -9.12 4.85 0.52
C ILE A 89 -8.69 4.45 1.92
N LEU A 90 -9.46 3.61 2.59
CA LEU A 90 -9.15 3.16 3.95
C LEU A 90 -7.84 2.37 3.98
N THR A 91 -7.62 1.51 2.98
CA THR A 91 -6.37 0.77 2.83
C THR A 91 -5.19 1.73 2.67
N PHE A 92 -5.35 2.76 1.84
CA PHE A 92 -4.33 3.79 1.66
C PHE A 92 -4.05 4.56 2.97
N ILE A 93 -5.08 5.03 3.67
CA ILE A 93 -4.93 5.77 4.94
C ILE A 93 -4.23 4.91 6.00
N ASN A 94 -4.67 3.67 6.20
CA ASN A 94 -4.04 2.72 7.12
C ASN A 94 -2.57 2.48 6.74
N SER A 95 -2.25 2.44 5.44
CA SER A 95 -0.88 2.29 4.97
C SER A 95 0.01 3.49 5.30
N LEU A 96 -0.55 4.71 5.39
CA LEU A 96 0.18 5.91 5.80
C LEU A 96 0.51 5.90 7.30
N GLU A 97 -0.42 5.44 8.13
CA GLU A 97 -0.30 5.45 9.59
C GLU A 97 0.63 4.37 10.14
N SER A 98 0.82 3.24 9.43
CA SER A 98 1.67 2.16 9.92
C SER A 98 3.11 2.65 10.11
N LYS A 99 3.53 2.82 11.37
CA LYS A 99 4.91 3.13 11.78
C LYS A 99 5.75 1.86 11.95
N GLU A 100 5.08 0.77 12.27
CA GLU A 100 5.65 -0.56 12.42
C GLU A 100 5.25 -1.40 11.21
N ILE A 101 6.19 -2.21 10.72
CA ILE A 101 5.95 -3.21 9.68
C ILE A 101 6.11 -4.60 10.27
N LYS A 102 5.15 -5.46 9.99
CA LYS A 102 5.14 -6.87 10.38
C LYS A 102 5.34 -7.73 9.14
N ILE A 103 6.01 -8.86 9.26
CA ILE A 103 6.18 -9.82 8.16
C ILE A 103 5.89 -11.23 8.66
N LYS A 104 5.10 -12.00 7.89
CA LYS A 104 4.86 -13.40 8.20
C LYS A 104 6.15 -14.19 8.13
N LYS A 105 6.44 -15.01 9.13
CA LYS A 105 7.66 -15.84 9.23
C LYS A 105 7.77 -16.80 8.04
N GLU A 106 6.67 -17.39 7.61
CA GLU A 106 6.63 -18.27 6.43
C GLU A 106 7.06 -17.54 5.15
N LEU A 107 6.50 -16.35 4.91
CA LEU A 107 6.89 -15.50 3.78
C LEU A 107 8.38 -15.17 3.83
N LEU A 108 8.86 -14.76 5.01
CA LEU A 108 10.27 -14.41 5.21
C LEU A 108 11.19 -15.61 4.96
N ASN A 109 10.86 -16.79 5.48
CA ASN A 109 11.62 -18.02 5.24
C ASN A 109 11.68 -18.39 3.76
N GLY A 110 10.57 -18.24 3.03
CA GLY A 110 10.55 -18.44 1.57
C GLY A 110 11.49 -17.49 0.84
N ILE A 111 11.53 -16.22 1.25
CA ILE A 111 12.45 -15.21 0.70
C ILE A 111 13.90 -15.55 1.04
N LEU A 112 14.21 -15.98 2.27
CA LEU A 112 15.55 -16.40 2.66
C LEU A 112 16.04 -17.61 1.84
N ALA A 113 15.16 -18.57 1.57
CA ALA A 113 15.48 -19.71 0.71
C ALA A 113 15.74 -19.27 -0.74
N LEU A 114 14.97 -18.30 -1.25
CA LEU A 114 15.20 -17.71 -2.56
C LEU A 114 16.55 -16.98 -2.64
N CYS A 115 16.92 -16.20 -1.62
CA CYS A 115 18.24 -15.54 -1.53
C CYS A 115 19.39 -16.55 -1.61
N LYS A 116 19.28 -17.66 -0.85
CA LYS A 116 20.29 -18.74 -0.85
C LYS A 116 20.42 -19.38 -2.22
N LYS A 117 19.29 -19.65 -2.90
CA LYS A 117 19.27 -20.26 -4.24
C LYS A 117 19.86 -19.33 -5.31
N GLN A 118 19.66 -18.02 -5.18
CA GLN A 118 20.08 -17.04 -6.18
C GLN A 118 21.53 -16.56 -5.98
N HIS A 119 22.13 -16.83 -4.82
CA HIS A 119 23.52 -16.45 -4.51
C HIS A 119 24.48 -16.91 -5.63
N PRO A 120 25.41 -16.06 -6.10
CA PRO A 120 25.77 -14.72 -5.59
C PRO A 120 25.04 -13.57 -6.30
N ARG A 121 23.92 -13.80 -6.97
CA ARG A 121 23.09 -12.72 -7.53
C ARG A 121 22.12 -12.18 -6.48
N GLU A 122 21.84 -10.89 -6.53
CA GLU A 122 20.78 -10.27 -5.75
C GLU A 122 19.41 -10.77 -6.21
N ILE A 123 18.49 -10.92 -5.28
CA ILE A 123 17.06 -10.98 -5.58
C ILE A 123 16.49 -9.57 -5.48
N LEU A 124 15.37 -9.32 -6.16
CA LEU A 124 14.59 -8.11 -5.99
C LEU A 124 13.10 -8.47 -6.05
N GLY A 125 12.36 -8.03 -5.03
CA GLY A 125 10.94 -8.25 -4.87
C GLY A 125 10.20 -7.03 -4.37
N LEU A 126 8.90 -7.03 -4.63
CA LEU A 126 7.94 -6.13 -4.01
C LEU A 126 7.20 -6.89 -2.91
N LEU A 127 6.85 -6.18 -1.84
CA LEU A 127 6.02 -6.72 -0.77
C LEU A 127 4.64 -6.09 -0.81
N ARG A 128 3.61 -6.93 -0.83
CA ARG A 128 2.23 -6.51 -0.58
C ARG A 128 2.03 -6.41 0.92
N ILE A 129 1.63 -5.23 1.39
CA ILE A 129 1.43 -4.93 2.80
C ILE A 129 -0.03 -4.50 3.00
N ILE A 130 -0.74 -5.28 3.79
CA ILE A 130 -2.13 -5.03 4.18
C ILE A 130 -2.17 -4.88 5.69
N ASN A 131 -2.75 -3.79 6.19
CA ASN A 131 -2.87 -3.49 7.63
C ASN A 131 -1.52 -3.57 8.38
N GLY A 132 -0.44 -3.12 7.75
CA GLY A 132 0.91 -3.13 8.34
C GLY A 132 1.57 -4.51 8.37
N ILE A 133 1.04 -5.51 7.66
CA ILE A 133 1.59 -6.87 7.57
C ILE A 133 1.97 -7.15 6.11
N ALA A 134 3.23 -7.48 5.86
CA ALA A 134 3.70 -8.04 4.60
C ALA A 134 3.18 -9.46 4.44
N ILE A 135 2.31 -9.65 3.44
CA ILE A 135 1.58 -10.89 3.20
C ILE A 135 2.00 -11.63 1.94
N GLU A 136 2.60 -10.94 0.96
CA GLU A 136 2.98 -11.54 -0.32
C GLU A 136 4.29 -10.95 -0.84
N TYR A 137 5.07 -11.79 -1.53
CA TYR A 137 6.23 -11.42 -2.33
C TYR A 137 5.83 -11.44 -3.81
N ILE A 138 6.13 -10.36 -4.53
CA ILE A 138 5.83 -10.22 -5.95
C ILE A 138 7.13 -9.92 -6.69
N LEU A 139 7.45 -10.75 -7.69
CA LEU A 139 8.56 -10.48 -8.59
C LEU A 139 8.17 -9.32 -9.54
N PRO A 140 8.88 -8.19 -9.53
CA PRO A 140 8.53 -7.07 -10.39
C PRO A 140 8.70 -7.45 -11.87
N PRO A 141 7.73 -7.13 -12.75
CA PRO A 141 7.84 -7.41 -14.18
C PRO A 141 9.06 -6.74 -14.81
N GLY A 142 9.90 -7.53 -15.47
CA GLY A 142 11.13 -7.04 -16.11
C GLY A 142 12.19 -6.54 -15.12
N ALA A 143 12.20 -7.08 -13.90
CA ALA A 143 13.30 -6.86 -12.96
C ALA A 143 14.63 -7.35 -13.56
N ILE A 144 15.66 -6.51 -13.46
CA ILE A 144 17.02 -6.83 -13.88
C ILE A 144 17.85 -6.99 -12.61
N THR A 145 18.46 -8.16 -12.43
CA THR A 145 19.26 -8.47 -11.24
C THR A 145 20.68 -8.87 -11.63
N SER A 146 21.64 -8.49 -10.80
CA SER A 146 23.06 -8.79 -10.96
C SER A 146 23.65 -9.23 -9.61
N LYS A 147 24.99 -9.37 -9.52
CA LYS A 147 25.66 -9.62 -8.24
C LYS A 147 25.77 -8.37 -7.34
N ILE A 148 25.46 -7.19 -7.89
CA ILE A 148 25.75 -5.88 -7.28
C ILE A 148 24.48 -5.01 -7.18
N SER A 149 23.43 -5.35 -7.94
CA SER A 149 22.21 -4.53 -7.98
C SER A 149 20.99 -5.30 -8.48
N GLY A 150 19.83 -4.98 -7.91
CA GLY A 150 18.51 -5.24 -8.48
C GLY A 150 17.79 -3.95 -8.88
N LEU A 151 17.20 -3.90 -10.07
CA LEU A 151 16.45 -2.75 -10.57
C LEU A 151 15.13 -3.17 -11.21
N PHE A 152 14.13 -2.30 -11.13
CA PHE A 152 12.87 -2.44 -11.87
C PHE A 152 12.38 -1.07 -12.33
N ILE A 153 11.51 -1.04 -13.33
CA ILE A 153 10.88 0.18 -13.84
C ILE A 153 9.49 0.31 -13.20
N PRO A 154 9.25 1.27 -12.29
CA PRO A 154 7.99 1.38 -11.56
C PRO A 154 6.77 1.59 -12.46
N SER A 155 6.91 2.27 -13.61
CA SER A 155 5.81 2.52 -14.54
C SER A 155 5.27 1.25 -15.22
N ARG A 156 6.00 0.12 -15.14
CA ARG A 156 5.52 -1.19 -15.61
C ARG A 156 4.58 -1.87 -14.62
N LEU A 157 4.50 -1.37 -13.39
CA LEU A 157 3.50 -1.82 -12.43
C LEU A 157 2.21 -1.05 -12.67
N GLY A 158 1.08 -1.76 -12.70
CA GLY A 158 -0.20 -1.13 -12.42
C GLY A 158 -0.14 -0.47 -11.04
N PHE A 159 -0.84 0.65 -10.87
CA PHE A 159 -0.97 1.25 -9.55
C PHE A 159 -1.65 0.26 -8.61
N ASP A 160 -0.98 -0.01 -7.49
CA ASP A 160 -1.45 -0.87 -6.42
C ASP A 160 -0.91 -0.29 -5.10
N SER A 161 -1.80 0.34 -4.31
CA SER A 161 -1.43 1.02 -3.07
C SER A 161 -0.93 0.07 -1.98
N THR A 162 -1.24 -1.22 -2.11
CA THR A 162 -0.78 -2.25 -1.16
C THR A 162 0.63 -2.75 -1.48
N LEU A 163 1.16 -2.50 -2.70
CA LEU A 163 2.56 -2.76 -3.07
C LEU A 163 3.51 -1.67 -2.52
N ASN A 164 3.46 -1.42 -1.22
CA ASN A 164 4.20 -0.34 -0.57
C ASN A 164 5.53 -0.78 0.08
N GLY A 165 5.93 -2.04 -0.09
CA GLY A 165 7.23 -2.55 0.35
C GLY A 165 8.14 -3.06 -0.78
N SER A 166 9.44 -3.13 -0.52
CA SER A 166 10.44 -3.84 -1.31
C SER A 166 11.27 -4.78 -0.44
N ILE A 167 11.88 -5.78 -1.08
CA ILE A 167 12.92 -6.60 -0.47
C ILE A 167 13.96 -6.99 -1.50
N HIS A 168 15.24 -6.85 -1.16
CA HIS A 168 16.34 -7.34 -2.00
C HIS A 168 17.44 -7.97 -1.13
N SER A 169 18.37 -8.68 -1.77
CA SER A 169 19.46 -9.36 -1.05
C SER A 169 20.83 -8.79 -1.37
N HIS A 170 21.71 -8.77 -0.37
CA HIS A 170 23.11 -8.39 -0.52
C HIS A 170 24.03 -9.62 -0.35
N PRO A 171 24.59 -10.16 -1.44
CA PRO A 171 25.55 -11.28 -1.40
C PRO A 171 26.84 -10.96 -0.63
N SER A 172 27.19 -9.68 -0.50
CA SER A 172 28.37 -9.20 0.22
C SER A 172 28.30 -9.36 1.74
N GLY A 173 27.10 -9.60 2.29
CA GLY A 173 26.89 -9.65 3.74
C GLY A 173 26.71 -8.30 4.42
N ASN A 174 26.81 -7.18 3.69
CA ASN A 174 26.50 -5.85 4.24
C ASN A 174 24.98 -5.61 4.24
N PRO A 175 24.30 -5.44 5.39
CA PRO A 175 22.85 -5.25 5.44
C PRO A 175 22.43 -3.78 5.24
N ASN A 176 23.36 -2.87 4.98
CA ASN A 176 23.06 -1.44 4.81
C ASN A 176 22.86 -1.11 3.32
N PRO A 177 21.97 -0.15 3.00
CA PRO A 177 21.68 0.23 1.63
C PRO A 177 22.86 0.93 0.96
N SER A 178 23.01 0.70 -0.34
CA SER A 178 23.85 1.49 -1.22
C SER A 178 23.17 2.81 -1.60
N ILE A 179 23.94 3.74 -2.18
CA ILE A 179 23.37 4.97 -2.76
C ILE A 179 22.42 4.68 -3.93
N ILE A 180 22.63 3.57 -4.63
CA ILE A 180 21.81 3.10 -5.75
C ILE A 180 20.44 2.63 -5.23
N ASP A 181 20.41 1.92 -4.10
CA ASP A 181 19.16 1.46 -3.47
C ASP A 181 18.30 2.64 -3.06
N ILE A 182 18.91 3.61 -2.35
CA ILE A 182 18.26 4.83 -1.89
C ILE A 182 17.70 5.62 -3.08
N ASN A 183 18.47 5.74 -4.16
CA ASN A 183 18.08 6.55 -5.30
C ASN A 183 17.07 5.90 -6.25
N ASN A 184 16.89 4.58 -6.18
CA ASN A 184 16.01 3.82 -7.06
C ASN A 184 14.84 3.21 -6.26
N VAL A 185 15.00 1.98 -5.78
CA VAL A 185 13.91 1.18 -5.19
C VAL A 185 13.29 1.90 -3.99
N PHE A 186 14.11 2.49 -3.12
CA PHE A 186 13.65 3.09 -1.87
C PHE A 186 12.77 4.32 -2.09
N LYS A 187 13.03 5.13 -3.13
CA LYS A 187 12.17 6.29 -3.44
C LYS A 187 10.73 5.89 -3.72
N THR A 188 10.51 4.66 -4.16
CA THR A 188 9.20 4.19 -4.63
C THR A 188 8.42 3.41 -3.59
N LYS A 189 9.04 3.02 -2.46
CA LYS A 189 8.43 2.14 -1.45
C LYS A 189 8.64 2.68 -0.03
N LYS A 190 7.62 2.51 0.80
CA LYS A 190 7.60 2.99 2.18
C LYS A 190 8.52 2.15 3.08
N PHE A 191 8.51 0.83 2.89
CA PHE A 191 9.30 -0.13 3.67
C PHE A 191 10.24 -0.88 2.74
N ASN A 192 11.54 -0.89 3.03
CA ASN A 192 12.53 -1.50 2.17
C ASN A 192 13.39 -2.44 2.98
N PHE A 193 13.31 -3.73 2.69
CA PHE A 193 14.05 -4.77 3.39
C PHE A 193 15.32 -5.13 2.64
N ILE A 194 16.41 -5.30 3.38
CA ILE A 194 17.67 -5.85 2.86
C ILE A 194 17.95 -7.14 3.61
N VAL A 195 18.17 -8.22 2.85
CA VAL A 195 18.61 -9.52 3.37
C VAL A 195 20.07 -9.74 3.00
N ALA A 196 20.97 -9.58 3.96
CA ALA A 196 22.39 -9.84 3.77
C ALA A 196 22.72 -11.33 3.88
N TYR A 197 23.78 -11.78 3.18
CA TYR A 197 24.44 -13.06 3.48
C TYR A 197 24.79 -13.13 4.98
N PRO A 198 24.57 -14.25 5.69
CA PRO A 198 24.26 -15.59 5.20
C PRO A 198 22.75 -15.92 5.06
N TYR A 199 21.89 -14.91 4.91
CA TYR A 199 20.45 -15.05 4.67
C TYR A 199 19.73 -15.80 5.81
N ASN A 200 19.86 -15.28 7.02
CA ASN A 200 19.16 -15.75 8.21
C ASN A 200 18.33 -14.63 8.83
N LEU A 201 17.52 -14.94 9.85
CA LEU A 201 16.61 -13.97 10.46
C LEU A 201 17.34 -12.79 11.14
N SER A 202 18.60 -12.97 11.53
CA SER A 202 19.44 -11.90 12.11
C SER A 202 20.14 -11.04 11.06
N SER A 203 20.14 -11.42 9.78
CA SER A 203 20.83 -10.70 8.70
C SER A 203 19.89 -9.83 7.87
N ILE A 204 18.84 -9.29 8.50
CA ILE A 204 17.76 -8.56 7.84
C ILE A 204 17.61 -7.19 8.50
N LYS A 205 17.56 -6.15 7.67
CA LYS A 205 17.23 -4.79 8.10
C LYS A 205 16.08 -4.22 7.29
N CYS A 206 15.34 -3.29 7.88
CA CYS A 206 14.28 -2.55 7.22
C CYS A 206 14.59 -1.06 7.24
N PHE A 207 14.29 -0.36 6.13
CA PHE A 207 14.56 1.05 5.96
C PHE A 207 13.35 1.77 5.37
N ASN A 208 13.18 3.04 5.73
CA ASN A 208 12.22 3.90 5.06
C ASN A 208 12.74 4.40 3.70
N ASN A 209 11.91 5.16 2.98
CA ASN A 209 12.25 5.72 1.67
C ASN A 209 13.44 6.72 1.65
N LYS A 210 13.95 7.13 2.83
CA LYS A 210 15.13 7.99 2.98
C LYS A 210 16.38 7.19 3.40
N GLY A 211 16.31 5.86 3.44
CA GLY A 211 17.41 5.00 3.88
C GLY A 211 17.64 5.00 5.39
N ARG A 212 16.71 5.52 6.20
CA ARG A 212 16.82 5.43 7.67
C ARG A 212 16.26 4.11 8.14
N GLU A 213 17.00 3.43 8.99
CA GLU A 213 16.60 2.15 9.59
C GLU A 213 15.32 2.33 10.42
N ILE A 214 14.42 1.36 10.31
CA ILE A 214 13.16 1.29 11.05
C ILE A 214 12.98 -0.13 11.58
N GLU A 215 12.36 -0.25 12.75
CA GLU A 215 12.08 -1.55 13.35
C GLU A 215 10.96 -2.28 12.60
N PHE A 216 11.07 -3.61 12.59
CA PHE A 216 10.03 -4.51 12.09
C PHE A 216 9.85 -5.70 13.02
N ARG A 217 8.68 -6.35 12.96
CA ARG A 217 8.39 -7.56 13.73
C ARG A 217 8.12 -8.75 12.82
N ILE A 218 8.57 -9.92 13.24
CA ILE A 218 8.25 -11.19 12.59
C ILE A 218 7.01 -11.76 13.29
N LEU A 219 5.97 -12.05 12.52
CA LEU A 219 4.77 -12.75 13.00
C LEU A 219 4.93 -14.23 12.75
N ASN A 220 4.65 -15.04 13.78
CA ASN A 220 4.57 -16.50 13.63
C ASN A 220 3.37 -16.90 12.78
#